data_AF-A0AAU4N2V3-F1
#
_entry.id   AF-A0AAU4N2V3-F1
#
_cell.length_a   1.000
_cell.length_b   1.000
_cell.length_c   1.000
_cell.angle_alpha   90.00
_cell.angle_beta   90.00
_cell.angle_gamma   90.00
#
_symmetry.space_group_name_H-M   'P 1'
#
loop_
_entity.id
_entity.type
_entity.pdbx_description
1 polymer ?
#
loop_
_entity_poly.entity_id
_entity_poly.type
_entity_poly.pdbx_seq_one_letter_code
_entity_poly.pdbx_strand_id
1 'polypeptide(L)' 'MTDDAPACPECGRPMESGGFVLSKREDDGRRTCRTLWRCAGRHVWWGWADLPDEPLEVCPVPELFR' A
#
# COMPACT_ATOMS: atom_id res chain seq x y z
N MET A 1 6.29 14.96 -9.27
CA MET A 1 5.20 13.99 -9.07
C MET A 1 4.74 14.20 -7.65
N THR A 2 3.62 14.89 -7.48
CA THR A 2 3.07 15.18 -6.16
C THR A 2 2.47 13.86 -5.68
N ASP A 3 3.22 13.17 -4.83
CA ASP A 3 2.81 11.94 -4.16
C ASP A 3 1.75 12.33 -3.11
N ASP A 4 0.53 12.61 -3.58
CA ASP A 4 -0.61 12.80 -2.67
C ASP A 4 -0.89 11.44 -2.06
N ALA A 5 -0.36 11.26 -0.84
CA ALA A 5 -0.52 10.02 -0.11
C ALA A 5 -2.02 9.69 0.00
N PRO A 6 -2.43 8.46 -0.33
CA PRO A 6 -3.84 8.10 -0.40
C PRO A 6 -4.53 8.24 0.95
N ALA A 7 -5.82 8.53 0.91
CA ALA A 7 -6.66 8.45 2.09
C ALA A 7 -6.93 6.97 2.43
N CYS A 8 -6.97 6.66 3.72
CA CYS A 8 -7.31 5.32 4.19
C CYS A 8 -8.76 4.96 3.80
N PRO A 9 -9.01 3.84 3.09
CA PRO A 9 -10.36 3.44 2.69
C PRO A 9 -11.34 3.28 3.86
N GLU A 10 -10.84 2.93 5.05
CA GLU A 10 -11.66 2.65 6.23
C GLU A 10 -12.00 3.89 7.06
N CYS A 11 -11.06 4.83 7.20
CA CYS A 11 -11.23 5.96 8.12
C CYS A 11 -11.08 7.34 7.46
N GLY A 12 -10.79 7.39 6.16
CA GLY A 12 -10.63 8.62 5.38
C GLY A 12 -9.41 9.47 5.75
N ARG A 13 -8.62 9.05 6.74
CA ARG A 13 -7.44 9.80 7.20
C ARG A 13 -6.29 9.66 6.20
N PRO A 14 -5.45 10.69 6.04
CA PRO A 14 -4.25 10.59 5.21
C PRO A 14 -3.36 9.44 5.70
N MET A 15 -2.71 8.78 4.76
CA MET A 15 -1.74 7.72 5.04
C MET A 15 -0.31 8.21 4.86
N GLU A 16 0.61 7.51 5.51
CA GLU A 16 2.05 7.68 5.33
C GLU A 16 2.60 6.42 4.65
N SER A 17 3.62 6.61 3.81
CA SER A 17 4.35 5.48 3.24
C SER A 17 5.23 4.84 4.32
N GLY A 18 5.07 3.54 4.52
CA GLY A 18 5.90 2.71 5.38
C GLY A 18 7.07 2.03 4.64
N GLY A 19 7.25 2.34 3.35
CA GLY A 19 8.31 1.78 2.50
C GLY A 19 7.78 0.88 1.38
N PHE A 20 8.70 0.13 0.75
CA PHE A 20 8.40 -0.75 -0.37
C PHE A 20 8.66 -2.22 -0.03
N VAL A 21 7.78 -3.09 -0.50
CA VAL A 21 7.89 -4.55 -0.37
C VAL A 21 7.94 -5.17 -1.76
N LEU A 22 9.04 -5.82 -2.11
CA LEU A 22 9.16 -6.52 -3.38
C LEU A 22 8.26 -7.77 -3.37
N SER A 23 7.26 -7.79 -4.25
CA SER A 23 6.25 -8.85 -4.31
C SER A 23 6.15 -9.39 -5.74
N LYS A 24 5.77 -10.66 -5.88
CA LYS A 24 5.37 -11.20 -7.19
C LYS A 24 3.91 -10.80 -7.43
N ARG A 25 3.63 -10.22 -8.61
CA ARG A 25 2.27 -10.01 -9.09
C ARG A 25 1.84 -11.27 -9.84
N GLU A 26 0.79 -11.92 -9.36
CA GLU A 26 0.39 -13.21 -9.94
C GLU A 26 -0.15 -13.07 -11.36
N ASP A 27 -0.79 -11.94 -11.69
CA ASP A 27 -1.40 -11.70 -13.01
C ASP A 27 -0.38 -11.70 -14.17
N ASP A 28 0.81 -11.15 -13.96
CA ASP A 28 1.85 -11.06 -14.99
C ASP A 28 3.15 -11.81 -14.63
N GLY A 29 3.18 -12.43 -13.46
CA GLY A 29 4.33 -13.17 -12.95
C GLY A 29 5.56 -12.31 -12.59
N ARG A 30 5.49 -10.98 -12.74
CA ARG A 30 6.63 -10.09 -12.54
C ARG A 30 6.83 -9.80 -11.06
N ARG A 31 8.07 -9.49 -10.67
CA ARG A 31 8.37 -8.93 -9.35
C ARG A 31 8.32 -7.42 -9.43
N THR A 32 7.46 -6.83 -8.62
CA THR A 32 7.23 -5.39 -8.56
C THR A 32 7.09 -4.95 -7.11
N CYS A 33 7.43 -3.70 -6.82
CA CYS A 33 7.28 -3.15 -5.48
C CYS A 33 5.81 -2.84 -5.18
N ARG A 34 5.36 -3.25 -3.99
CA ARG A 34 4.18 -2.70 -3.35
C ARG A 34 4.59 -1.59 -2.39
N THR A 35 3.91 -0.46 -2.45
CA THR A 35 4.01 0.59 -1.43
C THR A 35 3.18 0.17 -0.23
N LEU A 36 3.79 0.22 0.96
CA LEU A 36 3.10 0.03 2.23
C LEU A 36 2.50 1.35 2.65
N TRP A 37 1.19 1.38 2.92
CA TRP A 37 0.49 2.56 3.41
C TRP A 37 -0.05 2.29 4.81
N ARG A 38 0.09 3.28 5.70
CA ARG A 38 -0.42 3.21 7.06
C ARG A 38 -1.12 4.50 7.45
N CYS A 39 -2.28 4.40 8.07
CA CYS A 39 -2.95 5.55 8.68
C CYS A 39 -2.71 5.62 10.20
N ALA A 40 -3.00 6.76 10.82
CA ALA A 40 -2.94 6.93 12.28
C ALA A 40 -3.88 5.98 13.06
N GLY A 41 -4.89 5.42 12.38
CA GLY A 41 -5.79 4.39 12.92
C GLY A 41 -5.20 2.97 12.92
N ARG A 42 -3.93 2.80 12.51
CA ARG A 42 -3.22 1.52 12.40
C ARG A 42 -3.76 0.55 11.34
N HIS A 43 -4.56 1.02 10.39
CA HIS A 43 -4.88 0.25 9.19
C HIS A 43 -3.67 0.21 8.27
N VAL A 44 -3.43 -0.96 7.66
CA VAL A 44 -2.28 -1.21 6.79
C VAL A 44 -2.77 -1.69 5.43
N TRP A 45 -2.35 -1.00 4.38
CA TRP A 45 -2.77 -1.22 3.01
C TRP A 45 -1.55 -1.36 2.08
N TRP A 46 -1.73 -2.05 0.97
CA TRP A 46 -0.75 -2.21 -0.09
C TRP A 46 -1.29 -1.63 -1.40
N GLY A 47 -0.44 -0.95 -2.15
CA GLY A 47 -0.72 -0.57 -3.54
C GLY A 47 0.47 -0.90 -4.42
N TRP A 48 0.26 -1.25 -5.69
CA TRP A 48 1.35 -1.44 -6.64
C TRP A 48 2.01 -0.09 -6.94
N ALA A 49 3.32 0.02 -6.71
CA ALA A 49 4.04 1.28 -6.89
C ALA A 49 4.11 1.74 -8.36
N ASP A 50 3.97 0.80 -9.31
CA ASP A 50 3.90 1.06 -10.74
C ASP A 50 2.48 1.31 -11.26
N LEU A 51 1.45 1.14 -10.42
CA LEU A 51 0.04 1.32 -10.75
C LEU A 51 -0.67 2.10 -9.63
N PRO A 52 -0.39 3.41 -9.46
CA PRO A 52 -0.91 4.20 -8.35
C PRO A 52 -2.44 4.41 -8.38
N ASP A 53 -3.06 4.25 -9.54
CA ASP A 53 -4.51 4.37 -9.72
C ASP A 53 -5.27 3.07 -9.41
N GLU A 54 -4.57 1.94 -9.23
CA GLU A 54 -5.19 0.66 -8.83
C GLU A 54 -5.67 0.74 -7.37
N PRO A 55 -6.77 0.04 -7.03
CA PRO A 55 -7.26 0.01 -5.66
C PRO A 55 -6.21 -0.50 -4.67
N LEU A 56 -6.23 0.09 -3.47
CA LEU A 56 -5.44 -0.43 -2.37
C LEU A 56 -6.00 -1.77 -1.89
N GLU A 57 -5.10 -2.69 -1.63
CA GLU A 57 -5.39 -4.02 -1.12
C GLU A 57 -5.05 -4.13 0.36
N VAL A 58 -5.75 -5.01 1.08
CA VAL A 58 -5.43 -5.30 2.49
C VAL A 58 -4.06 -5.95 2.57
N CYS A 59 -3.19 -5.45 3.45
CA CYS A 59 -1.93 -6.14 3.75
C CYS A 59 -2.25 -7.49 4.42
N PRO A 60 -1.78 -8.63 3.87
CA PRO A 60 -2.06 -9.96 4.43
C PRO A 60 -1.28 -10.25 5.72
N VAL A 61 -0.24 -9.47 6.02
CA VAL A 61 0.63 -9.63 7.20
C VAL A 61 0.82 -8.29 7.93
N PRO A 62 -0.27 -7.64 8.36
CA PRO A 62 -0.21 -6.29 8.93
C PRO A 62 0.61 -6.24 10.23
N GLU A 63 0.74 -7.36 10.95
CA GLU A 63 1.53 -7.49 12.18
C GLU A 63 3.01 -7.20 11.98
N LEU A 64 3.56 -7.43 10.78
CA LEU A 64 4.97 -7.18 10.48
C LEU A 64 5.31 -5.68 10.39
N PHE A 65 4.30 -4.83 10.32
CA PHE A 65 4.42 -3.39 10.06
C PHE A 65 3.78 -2.52 11.16
N ARG A 66 3.54 -3.11 12.34
CA ARG A 66 2.93 -2.43 13.51
C ARG A 66 3.89 -1.49 14.21
#